data_AF-A0AAW1DKU9-F1
#
_entry.id   AF-A0AAW1DKU9-F1
#
_cell.length_a   1.000
_cell.length_b   1.000
_cell.length_c   1.000
_cell.angle_alpha   90.00
_cell.angle_beta   90.00
_cell.angle_gamma   90.00
#
_symmetry.space_group_name_H-M   'P 1'
#
loop_
_entity.id
_entity.type
_entity.pdbx_description
1 polymer ?
#
loop_
_entity_poly.entity_id
_entity_poly.type
_entity_poly.pdbx_seq_one_letter_code
_entity_poly.pdbx_strand_id
1 'polypeptide(L)'
;MVLWQKMALRIVLGLNANATCRGLFKNPNILTVPSIYIYNCLLIYKNSPSLFERYINSTSYNTRGKNNLMFPLHKLSSYERGYLYNVIRFTHICPSTQRLLTDSLLPY
;
A
#
# COMPACT_ATOMS: atom_id res chain seq x y z
N MET A 1 -3.40 11.57 11.80
CA MET A 1 -2.66 12.25 10.70
C MET A 1 -1.35 12.79 11.25
N VAL A 2 -0.23 12.48 10.59
CA VAL A 2 1.15 12.77 11.07
C VAL A 2 1.41 14.28 11.16
N LEU A 3 2.02 14.74 12.25
CA LEU A 3 2.30 16.16 12.52
C LEU A 3 3.12 16.82 11.40
N TRP A 4 4.19 16.14 10.96
CA TRP A 4 5.07 16.59 9.88
C TRP A 4 4.33 16.78 8.55
N GLN A 5 3.45 15.85 8.19
CA GLN A 5 2.67 15.97 6.96
C GLN A 5 1.72 17.18 7.01
N LYS A 6 1.15 17.49 8.18
CA LYS A 6 0.33 18.71 8.36
C LYS A 6 1.17 19.96 8.18
N MET A 7 2.36 20.01 8.78
CA MET A 7 3.25 21.16 8.70
C MET A 7 3.70 21.41 7.26
N ALA A 8 4.17 20.38 6.56
CA ALA A 8 4.55 20.47 5.16
C ALA A 8 3.41 21.02 4.29
N LEU A 9 2.20 20.47 4.47
CA LEU A 9 1.04 20.92 3.69
C LEU A 9 0.65 22.37 4.01
N ARG A 10 0.76 22.81 5.27
CA ARG A 10 0.53 24.21 5.66
C ARG A 10 1.52 25.18 5.01
N ILE A 11 2.79 24.80 4.91
CA ILE A 11 3.83 25.60 4.23
C ILE A 11 3.52 25.69 2.74
N VAL A 12 3.23 24.55 2.10
CA VAL A 12 2.93 24.49 0.65
C VAL A 12 1.68 25.30 0.28
N LEU A 13 0.65 25.30 1.13
CA LEU A 13 -0.59 26.04 0.89
C LEU A 13 -0.60 27.47 1.47
N GLY A 14 0.49 27.92 2.12
CA GLY A 14 0.56 29.25 2.72
C GLY A 14 -0.49 29.54 3.80
N LEU A 15 -0.89 28.53 4.59
CA LEU A 15 -2.01 28.63 5.53
C LEU A 15 -1.59 29.17 6.90
N ASN A 16 -2.42 30.05 7.48
CA ASN A 16 -2.26 30.54 8.85
C ASN A 16 -2.30 29.40 9.90
N ALA A 17 -1.57 29.58 11.01
CA ALA A 17 -1.43 28.60 12.08
C ALA A 17 -2.78 28.10 12.63
N ASN A 18 -3.78 28.98 12.71
CA ASN A 18 -5.11 28.70 13.26
C ASN A 18 -6.11 28.16 12.21
N ALA A 19 -5.73 28.07 10.94
CA ALA A 19 -6.63 27.58 9.89
C ALA A 19 -6.98 26.09 10.11
N THR A 20 -8.23 25.72 9.84
CA THR A 20 -8.71 24.34 10.02
C THR A 20 -8.03 23.39 9.03
N CYS A 21 -7.41 22.31 9.53
CA CYS A 21 -6.86 21.26 8.69
C CYS A 21 -7.91 20.37 8.01
N ARG A 22 -9.19 20.55 8.35
CA ARG A 22 -10.30 19.71 7.87
C ARG A 22 -10.56 20.04 6.40
N GLY A 23 -10.28 19.09 5.51
CA GLY A 23 -10.48 19.24 4.06
C GLY A 23 -9.24 19.63 3.25
N LEU A 24 -8.11 19.92 3.90
CA LEU A 24 -6.87 20.32 3.21
C LEU A 24 -6.31 19.26 2.25
N PHE A 25 -6.71 18.00 2.38
CA PHE A 25 -6.32 16.91 1.48
C PHE A 25 -7.30 16.70 0.32
N LYS A 26 -8.57 17.11 0.49
CA LYS A 26 -9.60 16.91 -0.53
C LYS A 26 -9.43 17.89 -1.68
N ASN A 27 -9.17 19.17 -1.38
CA ASN A 27 -9.06 20.20 -2.41
C ASN A 27 -7.88 19.96 -3.38
N PRO A 28 -6.66 19.64 -2.90
CA PRO A 28 -5.54 19.38 -3.79
C PRO A 28 -5.41 17.90 -4.20
N ASN A 29 -6.39 17.03 -3.90
CA ASN A 29 -6.32 15.57 -4.15
C ASN A 29 -5.02 14.91 -3.65
N ILE A 30 -4.46 15.39 -2.53
CA ILE A 30 -3.21 14.87 -1.97
C ILE A 30 -3.51 13.61 -1.16
N LEU A 31 -2.74 12.54 -1.36
CA LEU A 31 -2.83 11.34 -0.54
C LEU A 31 -2.18 11.56 0.84
N THR A 32 -2.79 10.97 1.87
CA THR A 32 -2.18 10.95 3.20
C THR A 32 -0.98 9.99 3.25
N VAL A 33 -0.03 10.19 4.16
CA VAL A 33 1.12 9.28 4.34
C VAL A 33 0.72 7.80 4.41
N PRO A 34 -0.30 7.36 5.18
CA PRO A 34 -0.69 5.96 5.18
C PRO A 34 -1.26 5.51 3.82
N SER A 35 -1.99 6.37 3.12
CA SER A 35 -2.48 6.09 1.76
C SER A 35 -1.33 5.92 0.77
N ILE A 36 -0.31 6.79 0.83
CA ILE A 36 0.90 6.70 0.01
C ILE A 36 1.66 5.41 0.31
N TYR A 37 1.77 5.04 1.59
CA TYR A 37 2.44 3.81 2.01
C TYR A 37 1.75 2.57 1.43
N ILE A 38 0.42 2.48 1.57
CA ILE A 38 -0.37 1.38 1.00
C ILE A 38 -0.22 1.33 -0.53
N TYR A 39 -0.30 2.49 -1.19
CA TYR A 39 -0.12 2.59 -2.65
C TYR A 39 1.25 2.08 -3.09
N ASN A 40 2.33 2.49 -2.42
CA ASN A 40 3.67 2.01 -2.71
C ASN A 40 3.80 0.50 -2.49
N CYS A 41 3.19 -0.05 -1.43
CA CYS A 41 3.18 -1.49 -1.21
C CYS A 41 2.54 -2.24 -2.40
N LEU A 42 1.41 -1.74 -2.90
CA LEU A 42 0.73 -2.32 -4.06
C LEU A 42 1.55 -2.16 -5.35
N LEU A 43 2.23 -1.03 -5.53
CA LEU A 43 3.09 -0.75 -6.67
C LEU A 43 4.28 -1.71 -6.73
N ILE A 44 4.95 -1.97 -5.61
CA ILE A 44 6.10 -2.89 -5.58
C ILE A 44 5.67 -4.32 -5.90
N TYR A 45 4.50 -4.75 -5.41
CA TYR A 45 3.96 -6.06 -5.81
C TYR A 45 3.79 -6.17 -7.33
N LYS A 46 3.31 -5.11 -7.98
CA LYS A 46 3.06 -5.09 -9.42
C LYS A 46 4.34 -4.99 -10.25
N ASN A 47 5.28 -4.14 -9.84
CA ASN A 47 6.52 -3.91 -10.57
C ASN A 47 7.50 -5.07 -10.45
N SER A 48 7.41 -5.86 -9.37
CA SER A 48 8.35 -6.95 -9.09
C SER A 48 7.62 -8.21 -8.67
N PRO A 49 6.84 -8.83 -9.56
CA PRO A 49 6.12 -10.08 -9.27
C PRO A 49 7.08 -11.23 -8.95
N SER A 50 8.29 -11.23 -9.52
CA SER A 50 9.34 -12.23 -9.30
C SER A 50 9.77 -12.37 -7.84
N LEU A 51 9.72 -11.29 -7.05
CA LEU A 51 10.02 -11.33 -5.61
C LEU A 51 8.97 -12.14 -4.83
N PHE A 52 7.76 -12.26 -5.38
CA PHE A 52 6.63 -12.91 -4.73
C PHE A 52 6.31 -14.30 -5.28
N GLU A 53 6.92 -14.71 -6.39
CA GLU A 53 6.72 -16.04 -7.01
C GLU A 53 6.99 -17.19 -6.05
N ARG A 54 8.01 -17.06 -5.19
CA ARG A 54 8.35 -18.06 -4.17
C ARG A 54 7.22 -18.29 -3.14
N TYR A 55 6.35 -17.30 -2.98
CA TYR A 55 5.24 -17.33 -2.03
C TYR A 55 3.92 -17.74 -2.70
N ILE A 56 3.91 -18.00 -4.01
CA ILE A 56 2.73 -18.53 -4.69
C ILE A 56 2.59 -20.01 -4.32
N ASN A 57 1.41 -20.38 -3.83
CA ASN A 57 1.12 -21.77 -3.48
C ASN A 57 1.07 -22.62 -4.77
N SER A 58 2.13 -23.39 -5.04
CA SER A 58 2.29 -24.21 -6.25
C SER A 58 1.54 -25.55 -6.21
N THR A 59 0.61 -25.72 -5.26
CA THR A 59 -0.15 -26.96 -5.13
C THR A 59 -1.03 -27.20 -6.37
N SER A 60 -0.96 -28.41 -6.91
CA SER A 60 -1.68 -28.81 -8.11
C SER A 60 -3.20 -28.77 -7.91
N TYR A 61 -3.67 -29.02 -6.69
CA TYR A 61 -5.07 -28.98 -6.31
C TYR A 61 -5.60 -27.55 -6.13
N ASN A 62 -6.80 -27.27 -6.66
CA ASN A 62 -7.48 -25.98 -6.50
C ASN A 62 -8.09 -25.86 -5.10
N THR A 63 -7.27 -25.51 -4.10
CA THR A 63 -7.78 -25.09 -2.80
C THR A 63 -8.21 -23.62 -2.82
N ARG A 64 -9.15 -23.25 -1.94
CA ARG A 64 -9.69 -21.87 -1.82
C ARG A 64 -8.60 -20.79 -1.65
N GLY A 65 -7.40 -21.17 -1.18
CA GLY A 65 -6.25 -20.27 -1.02
C GLY A 65 -5.17 -20.38 -2.10
N LYS A 66 -5.40 -21.06 -3.22
CA LYS A 66 -4.36 -21.27 -4.25
C LYS A 66 -3.86 -19.97 -4.88
N ASN A 67 -4.75 -19.02 -5.13
CA ASN A 67 -4.39 -17.71 -5.69
C ASN A 67 -3.89 -16.71 -4.62
N ASN A 68 -3.81 -17.12 -3.36
CA ASN A 68 -3.29 -16.29 -2.29
C ASN A 68 -1.78 -16.49 -2.16
N LEU A 69 -1.06 -15.38 -2.01
CA LEU A 69 0.32 -15.39 -1.56
C LEU A 69 0.41 -15.99 -0.15
N MET A 70 1.39 -16.84 0.08
CA MET A 70 1.70 -17.37 1.40
C MET A 70 2.60 -16.39 2.15
N PHE A 71 2.37 -16.24 3.45
CA PHE A 71 3.30 -15.49 4.27
C PHE A 71 4.62 -16.28 4.42
N PRO A 72 5.78 -15.60 4.42
CA PRO A 72 7.05 -16.25 4.69
C PRO A 72 7.05 -16.85 6.10
N LEU A 73 7.58 -18.05 6.28
CA LEU A 73 7.79 -18.63 7.60
C LEU A 73 8.87 -17.82 8.33
N HIS A 74 8.53 -17.27 9.49
CA HIS A 74 9.45 -16.47 10.29
C HIS A 74 9.12 -16.61 11.79
N LYS A 75 10.09 -16.26 12.65
CA LYS A 75 9.97 -16.39 14.12
C LYS A 75 9.93 -15.04 14.85
N LEU A 76 10.26 -13.95 14.15
CA LEU A 76 10.50 -12.63 14.74
C LEU A 76 9.36 -11.67 14.40
N SER A 77 8.75 -11.04 15.41
CA SER A 77 7.71 -10.01 15.18
C SER A 77 8.25 -8.74 14.49
N SER A 78 9.58 -8.51 14.50
CA SER A 78 10.19 -7.45 13.68
C SER A 78 10.01 -7.71 12.19
N TYR A 79 9.97 -8.98 11.76
CA TYR A 79 9.75 -9.36 10.37
C TYR A 79 8.31 -9.07 9.91
N GLU A 80 7.32 -9.29 10.80
CA GLU A 80 5.90 -8.96 10.54
C GLU A 80 5.68 -7.47 10.30
N ARG A 81 6.50 -6.62 10.94
CA ARG A 81 6.46 -5.16 10.73
C ARG A 81 7.23 -4.72 9.49
N GLY A 82 7.88 -5.66 8.80
CA GLY A 82 8.67 -5.41 7.61
C GLY A 82 7.83 -4.95 6.43
N TYR A 83 8.47 -4.18 5.56
CA TYR A 83 7.84 -3.66 4.36
C TYR A 83 7.25 -4.77 3.46
N LEU A 84 8.03 -5.81 3.17
CA LEU A 84 7.61 -6.93 2.30
C LEU A 84 6.43 -7.73 2.89
N TYR A 85 6.39 -7.88 4.21
CA TYR A 85 5.28 -8.55 4.88
C TYR A 85 3.99 -7.74 4.76
N ASN A 86 4.08 -6.43 4.96
CA ASN A 86 2.95 -5.52 4.78
C ASN A 86 2.46 -5.48 3.33
N VAL A 87 3.36 -5.61 2.34
CA VAL A 87 2.95 -5.78 0.93
C VAL A 87 2.02 -6.97 0.79
N ILE A 88 2.44 -8.17 1.20
CA ILE A 88 1.61 -9.38 1.13
C ILE A 88 0.27 -9.15 1.86
N ARG A 89 0.32 -8.59 3.07
CA ARG A 89 -0.88 -8.28 3.87
C ARG A 89 -1.87 -7.37 3.14
N PHE A 90 -1.42 -6.24 2.60
CA PHE A 90 -2.30 -5.32 1.88
C PHE A 90 -2.88 -5.91 0.60
N THR A 91 -2.14 -6.81 -0.04
CA THR A 91 -2.61 -7.49 -1.25
C THR A 91 -3.69 -8.55 -0.98
N HIS A 92 -3.76 -9.10 0.23
CA HIS A 92 -4.89 -9.93 0.63
C HIS A 92 -6.12 -9.10 0.99
N ILE A 93 -5.91 -7.92 1.57
CA ILE A 93 -6.98 -7.00 1.94
C ILE A 93 -7.63 -6.38 0.68
N CYS A 94 -6.82 -6.09 -0.34
CA CYS A 94 -7.26 -5.54 -1.61
C CYS A 94 -7.42 -6.67 -2.65
N PRO A 95 -8.64 -7.19 -2.89
CA PRO A 95 -8.84 -8.30 -3.81
C PRO A 95 -8.42 -7.94 -5.24
N SER A 96 -8.05 -8.96 -6.01
CA SER A 96 -7.52 -8.86 -7.38
C SER A 96 -8.36 -7.99 -8.34
N THR A 97 -9.66 -7.84 -8.07
CA THR A 97 -10.59 -7.00 -8.86
C THR A 97 -10.23 -5.51 -8.83
N GLN A 98 -9.76 -4.98 -7.69
CA GLN A 98 -9.33 -3.58 -7.59
C GLN A 98 -7.93 -3.36 -8.17
N ARG A 99 -7.16 -4.45 -8.33
CA ARG A 99 -5.80 -4.43 -8.89
C ARG A 99 -5.78 -4.16 -10.39
N LEU A 100 -6.81 -4.59 -11.11
CA LEU A 100 -7.00 -4.34 -12.54
C LEU A 100 -7.26 -2.86 -12.83
N LEU A 101 -7.85 -2.13 -11.88
CA LEU A 101 -8.19 -0.70 -12.06
C LEU A 101 -6.95 0.19 -12.13
N THR A 102 -5.85 -0.21 -11.45
CA THR A 102 -4.60 0.58 -11.45
C THR A 102 -3.81 0.46 -12.76
N ASP A 103 -4.11 -0.51 -13.62
CA ASP A 103 -3.52 -0.61 -14.96
C ASP A 103 -3.87 0.59 -15.86
N SER A 104 -5.04 1.20 -15.64
CA SER A 104 -5.51 2.37 -16.40
C SER A 104 -4.93 3.71 -15.95
N LEU A 105 -4.23 3.76 -14.80
CA LEU A 105 -3.81 5.00 -14.13
C LEU A 105 -2.29 5.21 -14.07
N LEU A 106 -1.49 4.30 -14.62
CA LEU A 106 -0.04 4.46 -14.73
C LEU A 106 0.29 4.99 -16.13
N PRO A 107 0.70 6.27 -16.29
CA PRO A 107 1.37 6.70 -17.51
C PRO A 107 2.71 5.96 -17.59
N TYR A 108 2.99 5.46 -18.80
CA TYR A 108 4.25 4.83 -19.21
C TYR A 108 5.50 5.58 -18.74
#